data_AF-A0A3M2USU4-F1
#
_entry.id   AF-A0A3M2USU4-F1
#
_cell.length_a   1.000
_cell.length_b   1.000
_cell.length_c   1.000
_cell.angle_alpha   90.00
_cell.angle_beta   90.00
_cell.angle_gamma   90.00
#
_symmetry.space_group_name_H-M   'P 1'
#
loop_
_entity.id
_entity.type
_entity.pdbx_description
1 polymer ?
#
loop_
_entity_poly.entity_id
_entity_poly.type
_entity_poly.pdbx_seq_one_letter_code
_entity_poly.pdbx_strand_id
1 'polypeptide(L)'
;EVDVWFNPPPIPMTTDEMDYVFGMPYARVPHPAYGKEKIPAYDMIRFSVNIMRGCFGGCTFCSITEHEGRIIQNRSEESIIREIEEIRDKVPGFTGVISDLGGPTAN
;
A
#
# COMPACT_ATOMS: atom_id res chain seq x y z
N GLU A 1 22.63 -33.95 -1.49
CA GLU A 1 22.50 -32.60 -0.91
C GLU A 1 21.77 -31.72 -1.89
N VAL A 2 20.84 -30.89 -1.41
CA VAL A 2 20.16 -29.88 -2.23
C VAL A 2 20.69 -28.54 -1.77
N ASP A 3 21.40 -27.85 -2.65
CA ASP A 3 21.86 -26.49 -2.37
C ASP A 3 20.66 -25.54 -2.39
N VAL A 4 20.50 -24.75 -1.32
CA VAL A 4 19.48 -23.70 -1.23
C VAL A 4 20.11 -22.40 -1.69
N TRP A 5 19.67 -21.91 -2.84
CA TRP A 5 20.12 -20.63 -3.41
C TRP A 5 19.14 -19.51 -3.04
N PHE A 6 19.64 -18.46 -2.39
CA PHE A 6 18.85 -17.25 -2.08
C PHE A 6 19.19 -16.15 -3.08
N ASN A 7 18.16 -15.61 -3.73
CA ASN A 7 18.32 -14.38 -4.51
C ASN A 7 18.58 -13.20 -3.56
N PRO A 8 19.48 -12.26 -3.91
CA PRO A 8 19.65 -11.05 -3.13
C PRO A 8 18.34 -10.26 -3.07
N PRO A 9 18.07 -9.54 -1.97
CA PRO A 9 16.88 -8.71 -1.86
C PRO A 9 16.91 -7.62 -2.95
N PRO A 10 15.74 -7.22 -3.47
CA PRO A 10 15.66 -6.12 -4.43
C PRO A 10 16.14 -4.82 -3.79
N ILE A 11 16.73 -3.95 -4.61
CA ILE A 11 17.09 -2.59 -4.20
C ILE A 11 15.78 -1.81 -3.95
N PRO A 12 15.71 -0.98 -2.90
CA PRO A 12 14.58 -0.11 -2.66
C PRO A 12 14.24 0.75 -3.89
N MET A 13 12.95 0.89 -4.17
CA MET A 13 12.44 1.77 -5.21
C MET A 13 12.73 3.22 -4.87
N THR A 14 13.00 4.00 -5.92
CA THR A 14 13.01 5.46 -5.86
C THR A 14 11.60 6.01 -5.67
N THR A 15 11.49 7.28 -5.26
CA THR A 15 10.19 7.96 -5.13
C THR A 15 9.40 7.94 -6.45
N ASP A 16 10.08 8.18 -7.58
CA ASP A 16 9.44 8.18 -8.90
C ASP A 16 8.89 6.79 -9.28
N GLU A 17 9.62 5.72 -8.95
CA GLU A 17 9.15 4.34 -9.15
C GLU A 17 7.96 4.02 -8.23
N MET A 18 8.00 4.46 -6.97
CA MET A 18 6.88 4.34 -6.04
C MET A 18 5.64 5.06 -6.59
N ASP A 19 5.80 6.32 -7.01
CA ASP A 19 4.70 7.12 -7.54
C ASP A 19 4.13 6.56 -8.84
N TYR A 20 4.97 5.94 -9.66
CA TYR A 20 4.53 5.20 -10.84
C TYR A 20 3.66 3.99 -10.45
N VAL A 21 4.10 3.17 -9.49
CA VAL A 21 3.37 1.98 -9.03
C VAL A 21 2.03 2.37 -8.41
N PHE A 22 1.99 3.37 -7.55
CA PHE A 22 0.75 3.83 -6.90
C PHE A 22 -0.14 4.66 -7.84
N GLY A 23 0.42 5.24 -8.90
CA GLY A 23 -0.31 6.03 -9.90
C GLY A 23 -0.91 5.22 -11.05
N MET A 24 -0.79 3.89 -11.05
CA MET A 24 -1.44 3.05 -12.06
C MET A 24 -2.98 3.17 -11.98
N PRO A 25 -3.71 2.93 -13.09
CA PRO A 25 -5.16 3.13 -13.16
C PRO A 25 -5.94 1.99 -12.46
N TYR A 26 -5.82 1.90 -11.13
CA TYR A 26 -6.52 0.89 -10.34
C TYR A 26 -8.03 1.13 -10.33
N ALA A 27 -8.80 0.04 -10.37
CA ALA A 27 -10.26 0.11 -10.32
C ALA A 27 -10.78 0.62 -8.97
N ARG A 28 -10.01 0.46 -7.87
CA ARG A 28 -10.36 0.84 -6.49
C ARG A 28 -11.70 0.26 -5.98
N VAL A 29 -12.21 -0.76 -6.67
CA VAL A 29 -13.40 -1.54 -6.32
C VAL A 29 -13.11 -3.03 -6.49
N PRO A 30 -13.87 -3.92 -5.83
CA PRO A 30 -13.74 -5.36 -6.02
C PRO A 30 -13.81 -5.78 -7.49
N HIS A 31 -13.08 -6.83 -7.84
CA HIS A 31 -13.12 -7.40 -9.18
C HIS A 31 -14.56 -7.84 -9.54
N PRO A 32 -15.08 -7.58 -10.75
CA PRO A 32 -16.47 -7.88 -11.11
C PRO A 32 -16.89 -9.35 -10.92
N ALA A 33 -15.93 -10.28 -10.97
CA ALA A 33 -16.17 -11.70 -10.74
C ALA A 33 -16.79 -12.02 -9.36
N TYR A 34 -16.57 -11.17 -8.35
CA TYR A 34 -17.19 -11.32 -7.03
C TYR A 34 -18.68 -10.93 -6.99
N GLY A 35 -19.19 -10.28 -8.04
CA GLY A 35 -20.61 -9.93 -8.16
C GLY A 35 -21.14 -9.13 -6.96
N LYS A 36 -21.98 -9.78 -6.14
CA LYS A 36 -22.59 -9.19 -4.94
C LYS A 36 -21.97 -9.69 -3.63
N GLU A 37 -20.92 -10.48 -3.69
CA GLU A 37 -20.24 -10.96 -2.49
C GLU A 37 -19.60 -9.81 -1.72
N LYS A 38 -19.75 -9.86 -0.41
CA LYS A 38 -19.11 -8.91 0.49
C LYS A 38 -17.67 -9.35 0.73
N ILE A 39 -16.73 -8.42 0.53
CA ILE A 39 -15.31 -8.63 0.82
C ILE A 39 -14.96 -7.80 2.06
N PRO A 40 -14.88 -8.39 3.26
CA PRO A 40 -14.62 -7.63 4.49
C PRO A 40 -13.33 -6.83 4.45
N ALA A 41 -12.28 -7.35 3.81
CA ALA A 41 -11.02 -6.64 3.65
C ALA A 41 -11.17 -5.34 2.83
N TYR A 42 -12.01 -5.35 1.79
CA TYR A 42 -12.28 -4.16 0.99
C TYR A 42 -12.97 -3.07 1.81
N ASP A 43 -13.97 -3.44 2.61
CA ASP A 43 -14.68 -2.48 3.46
C ASP A 43 -13.75 -1.74 4.42
N MET A 44 -12.72 -2.44 4.91
CA MET A 44 -11.71 -1.89 5.82
C MET A 44 -10.74 -0.93 5.13
N ILE A 45 -10.26 -1.26 3.92
CA ILE A 45 -9.12 -0.55 3.30
C ILE A 45 -9.53 0.43 2.19
N ARG A 46 -10.78 0.45 1.75
CA ARG A 46 -11.19 1.25 0.57
C ARG A 46 -10.99 2.76 0.71
N PHE A 47 -10.89 3.25 1.94
CA PHE A 47 -10.60 4.65 2.28
C PHE A 47 -9.23 4.85 2.95
N SER A 48 -8.32 3.89 2.82
CA SER A 48 -6.93 4.03 3.27
C SER A 48 -6.01 4.48 2.15
N VAL A 49 -4.89 5.11 2.54
CA VAL A 49 -3.83 5.56 1.62
C VAL A 49 -2.47 5.23 2.22
N ASN A 50 -1.62 4.51 1.48
CA ASN A 50 -0.25 4.25 1.92
C ASN A 50 0.65 5.43 1.54
N ILE A 51 1.34 6.05 2.48
CA ILE A 51 2.23 7.21 2.22
C ILE A 51 3.69 6.80 2.03
N MET A 52 4.08 5.61 2.51
CA MET A 52 5.44 5.10 2.39
C MET A 52 5.48 3.57 2.49
N ARG A 53 6.65 2.99 2.21
CA ARG A 53 6.97 1.56 2.34
C ARG A 53 8.24 1.37 3.15
N GLY A 54 8.33 0.27 3.89
CA GLY A 54 9.47 -0.10 4.73
C GLY A 54 9.25 0.24 6.20
N CYS A 55 9.97 -0.47 7.07
CA CYS A 55 9.93 -0.23 8.51
C CYS A 55 11.31 -0.44 9.16
N PHE A 56 11.84 0.62 9.76
CA PHE A 56 13.10 0.57 10.50
C PHE A 56 12.95 -0.05 11.90
N GLY A 57 11.72 -0.20 12.40
CA GLY A 57 11.42 -0.60 13.77
C GLY A 57 11.69 -2.06 14.10
N GLY A 58 11.57 -2.98 13.13
CA GLY A 58 11.92 -4.39 13.32
C GLY A 58 11.19 -5.09 14.47
N CYS A 59 9.95 -4.68 14.76
CA CYS A 59 9.14 -5.26 15.83
C CYS A 59 8.92 -6.75 15.58
N THR A 60 9.22 -7.62 16.56
CA THR A 60 9.17 -9.09 16.41
C THR A 60 7.78 -9.66 16.08
N PHE A 61 6.73 -8.88 16.32
CA PHE A 61 5.34 -9.26 16.04
C PHE A 61 4.85 -8.82 14.65
N CYS A 62 5.61 -7.98 13.94
CA CYS A 62 5.21 -7.35 12.68
C CYS A 62 6.15 -7.81 11.56
N SER A 63 5.59 -8.21 10.42
CA SER A 63 6.37 -8.73 9.28
C SER A 63 6.71 -7.68 8.21
N ILE A 64 6.47 -6.38 8.49
CA ILE A 64 6.72 -5.31 7.51
C ILE A 64 8.20 -5.27 7.14
N THR A 65 9.11 -5.44 8.09
CA THR A 65 10.54 -5.41 7.82
C THR A 65 10.99 -6.53 6.86
N GLU A 66 10.34 -7.69 6.92
CA GLU A 66 10.60 -8.86 6.08
C GLU A 66 10.00 -8.69 4.67
N HIS A 67 8.81 -8.07 4.55
CA HIS A 67 8.13 -7.89 3.26
C HIS A 67 8.50 -6.60 2.51
N GLU A 68 8.84 -5.55 3.23
CA GLU A 68 9.08 -4.21 2.69
C GLU A 68 10.51 -3.73 2.88
N GLY A 69 11.28 -4.39 3.73
CA GLY A 69 12.65 -4.01 4.06
C GLY A 69 12.72 -2.98 5.19
N ARG A 70 13.95 -2.71 5.61
CA ARG A 70 14.26 -1.76 6.69
C ARG A 70 14.35 -0.31 6.23
N ILE A 71 14.45 -0.11 4.92
CA ILE A 71 14.69 1.20 4.32
C ILE A 71 13.35 1.83 4.00
N ILE A 72 13.12 3.02 4.57
CA ILE A 72 11.92 3.81 4.31
C ILE A 72 11.98 4.39 2.89
N GLN A 73 10.93 4.14 2.12
CA GLN A 73 10.71 4.63 0.76
C GLN A 73 9.43 5.47 0.78
N ASN A 74 9.55 6.77 0.50
CA ASN A 74 8.43 7.70 0.54
C ASN A 74 7.78 7.83 -0.83
N ARG A 75 6.47 8.10 -0.84
CA ARG A 75 5.78 8.66 -2.01
C ARG A 75 5.88 10.18 -1.99
N SER A 76 5.73 10.80 -3.17
CA SER A 76 5.57 12.26 -3.22
C SER A 76 4.21 12.70 -2.67
N GLU A 77 4.14 13.95 -2.21
CA GLU A 77 2.89 14.56 -1.75
C GLU A 77 1.86 14.61 -2.89
N GLU A 78 2.30 14.95 -4.10
CA GLU A 78 1.45 15.01 -5.29
C GLU A 78 0.84 13.65 -5.63
N SER A 79 1.62 12.57 -5.49
CA SER A 79 1.15 11.19 -5.67
C SER A 79 0.08 10.81 -4.66
N ILE A 80 0.27 11.21 -3.39
CA ILE A 80 -0.69 10.96 -2.30
C ILE A 80 -1.99 11.73 -2.54
N ILE A 81 -1.90 13.03 -2.87
CA ILE A 81 -3.07 13.87 -3.14
C ILE A 81 -3.86 13.31 -4.31
N ARG A 82 -3.20 12.92 -5.40
CA ARG A 82 -3.85 12.32 -6.57
C ARG A 82 -4.64 11.07 -6.20
N GLU A 83 -4.07 10.17 -5.39
CA GLU A 83 -4.82 8.99 -4.94
C GLU A 83 -6.02 9.33 -4.06
N ILE A 84 -5.90 10.33 -3.17
CA ILE A 84 -7.03 10.79 -2.36
C ILE A 84 -8.17 11.32 -3.25
N GLU A 85 -7.84 12.06 -4.32
CA GLU A 85 -8.81 12.50 -5.31
C GLU A 85 -9.47 11.32 -6.05
N GLU A 86 -8.69 10.32 -6.45
CA GLU A 86 -9.24 9.09 -7.04
C GLU A 86 -10.17 8.34 -6.09
N ILE A 87 -9.87 8.30 -4.79
CA ILE A 87 -10.74 7.71 -3.78
C ILE A 87 -12.06 8.47 -3.71
N ARG A 88 -11.98 9.80 -3.60
CA ARG A 88 -13.14 10.69 -3.56
C ARG A 88 -14.05 10.48 -4.77
N ASP A 89 -13.47 10.36 -5.96
CA ASP A 89 -14.22 10.38 -7.22
C ASP A 89 -14.69 8.99 -7.66
N LYS A 90 -13.94 7.92 -7.34
CA LYS A 90 -14.21 6.56 -7.87
C LYS A 90 -14.77 5.59 -6.85
N VAL A 91 -14.56 5.78 -5.55
CA VAL A 91 -14.90 4.77 -4.53
C VAL A 91 -16.30 5.00 -3.96
N PRO A 92 -17.26 4.07 -4.13
CA PRO A 92 -18.63 4.25 -3.67
C PRO A 92 -18.73 4.41 -2.16
N GLY A 93 -19.49 5.42 -1.72
CA GLY A 93 -19.77 5.67 -0.31
C GLY A 93 -18.64 6.34 0.46
N PHE A 94 -17.74 7.05 -0.24
CA PHE A 94 -16.73 7.89 0.40
C PHE A 94 -17.38 8.88 1.37
N THR A 95 -16.86 8.93 2.59
CA THR A 95 -17.44 9.70 3.71
C THR A 95 -16.88 11.12 3.83
N GLY A 96 -15.88 11.47 3.01
CA GLY A 96 -15.10 12.69 3.16
C GLY A 96 -13.89 12.53 4.09
N VAL A 97 -13.64 11.33 4.62
CA VAL A 97 -12.55 11.04 5.56
C VAL A 97 -11.73 9.85 5.06
N ILE A 98 -10.40 10.00 5.05
CA ILE A 98 -9.45 8.90 4.88
C ILE A 98 -9.31 8.18 6.22
N SER A 99 -9.53 6.87 6.24
CA SER A 99 -9.63 6.08 7.47
C SER A 99 -8.28 5.92 8.17
N ASP A 100 -7.22 5.78 7.39
CA ASP A 100 -5.87 5.53 7.88
C ASP A 100 -4.83 5.87 6.82
N LEU A 101 -3.63 6.20 7.32
CA LEU A 101 -2.44 6.47 6.51
C LEU A 101 -1.46 5.32 6.71
N GLY A 102 -1.26 4.52 5.67
CA GLY A 102 -0.37 3.37 5.67
C GLY A 102 1.11 3.76 5.67
N GLY A 103 1.88 3.17 6.57
CA GLY A 103 3.31 3.38 6.73
C GLY A 103 3.80 2.62 7.98
N PRO A 104 5.09 2.70 8.32
CA PRO A 104 5.60 2.19 9.59
C PRO A 104 4.96 2.99 10.72
N THR A 105 3.93 2.41 11.32
CA THR A 105 3.39 2.96 12.56
C THR A 105 4.39 2.61 13.66
N ALA A 106 5.09 3.62 14.15
CA ALA A 106 5.63 3.56 15.50
C ALA A 106 4.42 3.63 16.43
N ASN A 107 3.91 2.48 16.86
CA ASN A 107 3.13 2.45 18.10
C ASN A 107 4.10 2.42 19.26
#